data_AF-A0A6L7AC34-F1
#
_entry.id   AF-A0A6L7AC34-F1
#
_cell.length_a   1.000
_cell.length_b   1.000
_cell.length_c   1.000
_cell.angle_alpha   90.00
_cell.angle_beta   90.00
_cell.angle_gamma   90.00
#
_symmetry.space_group_name_H-M   'P 1'
#
loop_
_entity.id
_entity.type
_entity.pdbx_description
1 polymer ?
#
loop_
_entity_poly.entity_id
_entity_poly.type
_entity_poly.pdbx_seq_one_letter_code
_entity_poly.pdbx_strand_id
1 'polypeptide(L)' 'MKRLRELRLENTETQLDLSVELDFDAQEISRYERGVVSPSLKRLITIADYYDVSIDYLVGRSDER' A
#
# COMPACT_ATOMS: atom_id res chain seq x y z
N MET A 1 0.22 -0.05 8.03
CA MET A 1 0.87 0.93 7.14
C MET A 1 -0.10 2.05 6.88
N LYS A 2 0.08 3.18 7.59
CA LYS A 2 -0.84 4.32 7.55
C LYS A 2 -0.94 4.92 6.14
N ARG A 3 0.20 5.11 5.46
CA ARG A 3 0.28 5.70 4.12
C ARG A 3 -0.42 4.88 3.04
N LEU A 4 -0.31 3.55 3.07
CA LEU A 4 -1.04 2.67 2.14
C LEU A 4 -2.56 2.89 2.20
N ARG A 5 -3.11 2.96 3.42
CA ARG A 5 -4.54 3.22 3.61
C ARG A 5 -4.94 4.61 3.14
N GLU A 6 -4.10 5.61 3.39
CA GLU A 6 -4.33 7.00 2.94
C GLU A 6 -4.38 7.07 1.41
N LEU A 7 -3.37 6.54 0.73
CA LEU A 7 -3.29 6.50 -0.74
C LEU A 7 -4.50 5.78 -1.37
N ARG A 8 -4.88 4.63 -0.82
CA ARG A 8 -6.05 3.88 -1.31
C ARG A 8 -7.34 4.70 -1.18
N LEU A 9 -7.54 5.37 -0.05
CA LEU A 9 -8.72 6.20 0.17
C LEU A 9 -8.70 7.48 -0.68
N GLU A 10 -7.53 8.08 -0.92
CA GLU A 10 -7.35 9.22 -1.84
C GLU A 10 -7.75 8.86 -3.27
N ASN A 11 -7.48 7.61 -3.69
CA ASN A 11 -7.85 7.08 -5.01
C ASN A 11 -9.28 6.51 -5.06
N THR A 12 -10.07 6.63 -3.99
CA THR A 12 -11.46 6.10 -3.90
C THR A 12 -11.54 4.59 -4.11
N GLU A 13 -10.48 3.85 -3.78
CA GLU A 13 -10.41 2.40 -3.94
C GLU A 13 -10.85 1.67 -2.66
N THR A 14 -11.56 0.56 -2.80
CA THR A 14 -11.75 -0.39 -1.70
C THR A 14 -10.53 -1.31 -1.57
N GLN A 15 -10.44 -2.06 -0.46
CA GLN A 15 -9.38 -3.08 -0.31
C GLN A 15 -9.47 -4.17 -1.38
N LEU A 16 -10.67 -4.42 -1.91
CA LEU A 16 -10.89 -5.37 -3.00
C LEU A 16 -10.39 -4.79 -4.33
N ASP A 17 -10.68 -3.52 -4.62
CA ASP A 17 -10.22 -2.87 -5.85
C ASP A 17 -8.69 -2.88 -5.95
N LEU A 18 -8.02 -2.44 -4.89
CA LEU A 18 -6.55 -2.47 -4.83
C LEU A 18 -5.99 -3.89 -4.92
N SER A 19 -6.72 -4.89 -4.43
CA SER A 19 -6.31 -6.29 -4.52
C SER A 19 -6.31 -6.79 -5.97
N VAL A 20 -7.31 -6.36 -6.75
CA VAL A 20 -7.43 -6.70 -8.17
C VAL A 20 -6.35 -5.99 -8.99
N GLU A 21 -6.12 -4.70 -8.73
CA GLU A 21 -5.12 -3.91 -9.46
C GLU A 21 -3.68 -4.39 -9.23
N LEU A 22 -3.36 -4.84 -8.00
CA LEU A 22 -2.01 -5.28 -7.64
C LEU A 22 -1.80 -6.80 -7.70
N ASP A 23 -2.84 -7.57 -8.05
CA ASP A 23 -2.85 -9.05 -7.95
C ASP A 23 -2.46 -9.54 -6.55
N PHE A 24 -3.03 -8.90 -5.53
CA PHE A 24 -2.84 -9.22 -4.11
C PHE A 24 -4.10 -9.87 -3.53
N ASP A 25 -3.96 -10.49 -2.36
CA ASP A 25 -5.13 -10.90 -1.58
C ASP A 25 -5.69 -9.69 -0.79
N ALA A 26 -7.01 -9.46 -0.84
CA ALA A 26 -7.65 -8.35 -0.13
C ALA A 26 -7.45 -8.41 1.40
N GLN A 27 -7.36 -9.63 1.98
CA GLN A 27 -7.03 -9.82 3.37
C GLN A 27 -5.58 -9.43 3.66
N GLU A 28 -4.64 -9.67 2.73
CA GLU A 28 -3.27 -9.16 2.87
C GLU A 28 -3.22 -7.64 2.90
N ILE A 29 -3.93 -6.94 2.01
CA ILE A 29 -4.03 -5.47 2.04
C ILE A 29 -4.55 -5.00 3.39
N SER A 30 -5.64 -5.59 3.88
CA SER A 30 -6.19 -5.28 5.21
C SER A 30 -5.19 -5.52 6.34
N ARG A 31 -4.37 -6.59 6.26
CA ARG A 31 -3.32 -6.87 7.24
C ARG A 31 -2.17 -5.87 7.16
N TYR A 32 -1.78 -5.43 5.96
CA TYR A 32 -0.77 -4.39 5.76
C TYR A 32 -1.23 -3.06 6.34
N GLU A 33 -2.45 -2.62 6.03
CA GLU A 33 -3.02 -1.37 6.55
C GLU A 33 -3.04 -1.35 8.08
N ARG A 34 -3.47 -2.46 8.69
CA ARG A 34 -3.51 -2.63 10.15
C ARG A 34 -2.13 -2.87 10.80
N GLY A 35 -1.08 -3.10 10.01
CA GLY A 35 0.27 -3.39 10.51
C GLY A 35 0.42 -4.78 11.14
N VAL A 36 -0.49 -5.72 10.83
CA VAL A 36 -0.43 -7.10 11.34
C VAL A 36 0.68 -7.88 10.63
N VAL A 37 0.91 -7.58 9.36
CA VAL A 37 1.97 -8.16 8.53
C VAL A 37 2.65 -7.04 7.77
N SER A 38 3.96 -7.17 7.56
CA SER A 38 4.70 -6.28 6.65
C SER A 38 4.74 -6.89 5.25
N PRO A 39 4.49 -6.11 4.19
CA PRO A 39 4.70 -6.57 2.82
C PRO A 39 6.16 -6.95 2.59
N SER A 40 6.39 -7.88 1.66
CA SER A 40 7.74 -8.18 1.18
C SER A 40 8.32 -6.97 0.44
N LEU A 41 9.66 -6.91 0.29
CA LEU A 41 10.30 -5.85 -0.47
C LEU A 41 9.73 -5.72 -1.89
N LYS A 42 9.46 -6.85 -2.57
CA LYS A 42 8.86 -6.86 -3.90
C LYS A 42 7.47 -6.20 -3.89
N ARG A 43 6.62 -6.53 -2.91
CA ARG A 43 5.29 -5.93 -2.80
C ARG A 43 5.34 -4.45 -2.42
N LEU A 44 6.29 -4.05 -1.58
CA LEU A 44 6.54 -2.63 -1.28
C LEU A 44 6.87 -1.84 -2.53
N ILE A 45 7.78 -2.34 -3.36
CA ILE A 45 8.12 -1.73 -4.66
C ILE A 45 6.87 -1.63 -5.53
N THR A 46 6.11 -2.72 -5.69
CA THR A 46 4.87 -2.71 -6.50
C THR A 46 3.84 -1.68 -6.02
N ILE A 47 3.62 -1.55 -4.72
CA ILE A 47 2.70 -0.54 -4.16
C ILE A 47 3.23 0.88 -4.40
N ALA A 48 4.53 1.08 -4.20
CA ALA A 48 5.20 2.36 -4.40
C ALA A 48 5.09 2.82 -5.87
N ASP A 49 5.38 1.93 -6.80
CA ASP A 49 5.28 2.17 -8.25
C ASP A 49 3.83 2.46 -8.67
N TYR A 50 2.85 1.73 -8.12
CA TYR A 50 1.43 1.91 -8.45
C TYR A 50 0.90 3.30 -8.07
N TYR A 51 1.31 3.81 -6.91
CA TYR A 51 0.89 5.12 -6.43
C TYR A 51 1.83 6.26 -6.82
N ASP A 52 2.89 5.96 -7.59
CA ASP A 52 3.94 6.91 -7.96
C ASP A 52 4.54 7.64 -6.75
N VAL A 53 4.93 6.85 -5.73
CA VAL A 53 5.57 7.33 -4.50
C VAL A 53 6.83 6.53 -4.20
N SER A 54 7.72 7.09 -3.40
CA SER A 54 8.89 6.41 -2.88
C SER A 54 8.51 5.38 -1.81
N ILE A 55 9.36 4.36 -1.65
CA ILE A 55 9.21 3.40 -0.53
C ILE A 55 9.35 4.11 0.81
N ASP A 56 10.26 5.09 0.91
CA ASP A 56 10.47 5.86 2.14
C ASP A 56 9.22 6.63 2.56
N TYR A 57 8.47 7.20 1.60
CA TYR A 57 7.13 7.73 1.87
C TYR A 57 6.21 6.62 2.39
N LEU A 58 6.08 5.53 1.63
CA LEU A 58 5.13 4.47 1.90
C LEU A 58 5.32 3.82 3.30
N VAL A 59 6.55 3.72 3.78
CA VAL A 59 6.88 3.20 5.11
C VAL A 59 6.97 4.27 6.20
N GLY A 60 6.82 5.55 5.87
CA GLY A 60 6.81 6.67 6.82
C GLY A 60 8.19 7.14 7.28
N ARG A 61 9.24 6.93 6.48
CA ARG A 61 10.58 7.49 6.69
C ARG A 61 10.75 8.89 6.10
N SER A 62 9.92 9.26 5.13
CA SER A 62 9.86 10.58 4.52
C SER A 62 8.41 11.03 4.37
N ASP A 63 8.20 12.35 4.30
CA ASP A 63 6.93 12.97 3.91
C ASP A 63 6.94 13.43 2.43
N GLU A 64 8.10 13.34 1.76
CA GLU A 64 8.21 13.53 0.31
C GLU A 64 7.64 12.29 -0.38
N ARG A 65 6.58 12.49 -1.19
CA ARG A 65 5.95 11.45 -2.00
C ARG A 65 6.96 10.89 -2.99
#